data_AF-A0A8K0DX27-F1
#
_entry.id   AF-A0A8K0DX27-F1
#
_cell.length_a   1.000
_cell.length_b   1.000
_cell.length_c   1.000
_cell.angle_alpha   90.00
_cell.angle_beta   90.00
_cell.angle_gamma   90.00
#
_symmetry.space_group_name_H-M   'P 1'
#
loop_
_entity.id
_entity.type
_entity.pdbx_description
1 polymer ?
#
loop_
_entity_poly.entity_id
_entity_poly.type
_entity_poly.pdbx_seq_one_letter_code
_entity_poly.pdbx_strand_id
1 'polypeptide(L)'
;MADQSTNSSIMESKPLHPLHQIASTPTHKLLLKQWLKEEELILGRIALKETQIDSVRKEITMLYIFFFLFHSTALILLFNASARDPHGVGCRRSWIPSLCSLLFSLGLIWAIRYKTDMEVHLEKLLEREKEDGKLMAKCVEELKKKGVEFDLMKEVDALRRAKSMRIEAKAVRKWSARDFVTLFFFTVSCFVLAFTRIILCN
;
A
#
# COMPACT_ATOMS: atom_id res chain seq x y z
N MET A 1 -61.70 58.59 -11.24
CA MET A 1 -61.63 57.17 -10.87
C MET A 1 -60.53 56.55 -11.70
N ALA A 2 -59.41 56.27 -11.06
CA ALA A 2 -58.30 55.50 -11.60
C ALA A 2 -58.68 54.01 -11.55
N ASP A 3 -58.16 53.20 -12.48
CA ASP A 3 -57.06 52.31 -12.11
C ASP A 3 -56.40 51.65 -13.32
N GLN A 4 -55.09 51.73 -13.28
CA GLN A 4 -54.08 51.29 -14.21
C GLN A 4 -53.55 49.96 -13.66
N SER A 5 -53.83 48.82 -14.30
CA SER A 5 -53.17 47.56 -13.94
C SER A 5 -52.14 47.17 -14.98
N THR A 6 -50.91 47.50 -14.58
CA THR A 6 -49.60 47.22 -15.16
C THR A 6 -49.36 45.76 -15.52
N ASN A 7 -48.67 45.58 -16.65
CA ASN A 7 -47.98 44.38 -17.10
C ASN A 7 -47.18 43.68 -15.98
N SER A 8 -47.30 42.36 -15.88
CA SER A 8 -46.27 41.50 -15.29
C SER A 8 -45.85 40.45 -16.32
N SER A 9 -44.82 40.80 -17.11
CA SER A 9 -44.07 39.83 -17.89
C SER A 9 -43.43 38.83 -16.91
N ILE A 10 -43.93 37.60 -16.90
CA ILE A 10 -43.25 36.45 -16.31
C ILE A 10 -42.04 36.18 -17.21
N MET A 11 -40.96 36.94 -17.02
CA MET A 11 -39.64 36.53 -17.47
C MET A 11 -39.23 35.38 -16.57
N GLU A 12 -39.53 34.16 -17.01
CA GLU A 12 -38.96 32.96 -16.43
C GLU A 12 -37.45 33.05 -16.63
N SER A 13 -36.75 33.43 -15.55
CA SER A 13 -35.30 33.56 -15.55
C SER A 13 -34.72 32.19 -15.85
N LYS A 14 -34.07 32.07 -17.01
CA LYS A 14 -33.26 30.91 -17.39
C LYS A 14 -32.44 30.49 -16.16
N PRO A 15 -32.53 29.24 -15.67
CA PRO A 15 -31.81 28.83 -14.48
C PRO A 15 -30.32 29.13 -14.69
N LEU A 16 -29.81 30.10 -13.92
CA LEU A 16 -28.42 30.53 -14.01
C LEU A 16 -27.54 29.32 -13.77
N HIS A 17 -26.56 29.11 -14.64
CA HIS A 17 -25.65 27.98 -14.54
C HIS A 17 -25.05 27.92 -13.12
N PRO A 18 -25.04 26.75 -12.43
CA PRO A 18 -24.66 26.63 -11.01
C PRO A 18 -23.28 27.25 -10.67
N LEU A 19 -22.33 27.19 -11.60
CA LEU A 19 -21.02 27.87 -11.50
C LEU A 19 -21.13 29.40 -11.31
N HIS A 20 -22.14 30.05 -11.89
CA HIS A 20 -22.38 31.50 -11.73
C HIS A 20 -22.98 31.83 -10.36
N GLN A 21 -23.76 30.92 -9.76
CA GLN A 21 -24.23 31.05 -8.37
C GLN A 21 -23.10 30.84 -7.35
N ILE A 22 -22.17 29.92 -7.61
CA ILE A 22 -20.95 29.75 -6.80
C ILE A 22 -20.06 31.00 -6.86
N ALA A 23 -20.00 31.67 -8.03
CA ALA A 23 -19.27 32.92 -8.18
C ALA A 23 -19.87 34.08 -7.36
N SER A 24 -21.19 34.04 -7.06
CA SER A 24 -21.87 35.05 -6.24
C SER A 24 -21.70 34.87 -4.73
N THR A 25 -21.24 33.70 -4.24
CA THR A 25 -20.96 33.47 -2.81
C THR A 25 -19.45 33.30 -2.56
N PRO A 26 -18.79 34.27 -1.89
CA PRO A 26 -17.34 34.23 -1.67
C PRO A 26 -16.87 33.02 -0.83
N THR A 27 -17.72 32.51 0.05
CA THR A 27 -17.48 31.32 0.87
C THR A 27 -17.34 30.03 0.04
N HIS A 28 -18.27 29.77 -0.89
CA HIS A 28 -18.22 28.59 -1.76
C HIS A 28 -17.03 28.62 -2.73
N LYS A 29 -16.66 29.81 -3.22
CA LYS A 29 -15.46 29.99 -4.04
C LYS A 29 -14.16 29.72 -3.28
N LEU A 30 -14.08 30.14 -2.01
CA LEU A 30 -12.93 29.85 -1.15
C LEU A 30 -12.83 28.35 -0.83
N LEU A 31 -13.96 27.74 -0.48
CA LEU A 31 -14.05 26.32 -0.15
C LEU A 31 -13.68 25.43 -1.35
N LEU A 32 -14.14 25.78 -2.55
CA LEU A 32 -13.74 25.09 -3.78
C LEU A 32 -12.23 25.20 -4.03
N LYS A 33 -11.63 26.40 -3.85
CA LYS A 33 -10.17 26.56 -3.98
C LYS A 33 -9.41 25.75 -2.95
N GLN A 34 -9.87 25.72 -1.71
CA GLN A 34 -9.26 24.95 -0.63
C GLN A 34 -9.34 23.45 -0.92
N TRP A 35 -10.49 22.95 -1.38
CA TRP A 35 -10.66 21.54 -1.71
C TRP A 35 -9.85 21.10 -2.92
N LEU A 36 -9.76 21.93 -3.97
CA LEU A 36 -8.87 21.68 -5.09
C LEU A 36 -7.40 21.63 -4.64
N LYS A 37 -7.01 22.47 -3.67
CA LYS A 37 -5.65 22.41 -3.12
C LYS A 37 -5.43 21.16 -2.28
N GLU A 38 -6.39 20.77 -1.45
CA GLU A 38 -6.29 19.54 -0.65
C GLU A 38 -6.28 18.29 -1.54
N GLU A 39 -7.03 18.29 -2.65
CA GLU A 39 -7.00 17.23 -3.65
C GLU A 39 -5.60 17.06 -4.25
N GLU A 40 -4.94 18.15 -4.65
CA GLU A 40 -3.55 18.12 -5.13
C GLU A 40 -2.59 17.56 -4.06
N LEU A 41 -2.76 17.96 -2.80
CA LEU A 41 -1.95 17.46 -1.69
C LEU A 41 -2.19 15.97 -1.43
N ILE A 42 -3.43 15.50 -1.50
CA ILE A 42 -3.78 14.07 -1.39
C ILE A 42 -3.11 13.28 -2.53
N LEU A 43 -3.20 13.76 -3.78
CA LEU A 43 -2.56 13.11 -4.92
C LEU A 43 -1.04 13.03 -4.75
N GLY A 44 -0.41 14.08 -4.24
CA GLY A 44 1.02 14.07 -3.90
C GLY A 44 1.36 13.02 -2.83
N ARG A 45 0.55 12.90 -1.77
CA ARG A 45 0.74 11.88 -0.72
C ARG A 45 0.54 10.46 -1.25
N ILE A 46 -0.42 10.24 -2.13
CA ILE A 46 -0.68 8.96 -2.81
C ILE A 46 0.53 8.57 -3.66
N ALA A 47 1.02 9.46 -4.52
CA ALA A 47 2.18 9.19 -5.37
C ALA A 47 3.44 8.87 -4.53
N LEU A 48 3.66 9.60 -3.44
CA LEU A 48 4.76 9.31 -2.51
C LEU A 48 4.61 7.91 -1.88
N LYS A 49 3.41 7.51 -1.43
CA LYS A 49 3.20 6.18 -0.86
C LYS A 49 3.35 5.06 -1.89
N GLU A 50 2.91 5.27 -3.13
CA GLU A 50 3.09 4.30 -4.22
C GLU A 50 4.58 4.07 -4.50
N THR A 51 5.36 5.15 -4.63
CA THR A 51 6.82 5.04 -4.81
C THR A 51 7.51 4.38 -3.62
N GLN A 52 7.05 4.63 -2.39
CA GLN A 52 7.55 3.94 -1.19
C GLN A 52 7.25 2.43 -1.23
N ILE A 53 6.03 2.04 -1.62
CA ILE A 53 5.66 0.63 -1.77
C ILE A 53 6.53 -0.05 -2.83
N ASP A 54 6.73 0.59 -3.98
CA ASP A 54 7.59 0.06 -5.05
C ASP A 54 9.05 -0.08 -4.59
N SER A 55 9.55 0.85 -3.78
CA SER A 55 10.87 0.74 -3.16
C SER A 55 10.96 -0.46 -2.23
N VAL A 56 9.98 -0.66 -1.34
CA VAL A 56 9.94 -1.81 -0.42
C VAL A 56 9.88 -3.13 -1.20
N ARG A 57 9.09 -3.21 -2.29
CA ARG A 57 9.02 -4.40 -3.15
C ARG A 57 10.36 -4.73 -3.79
N LYS A 58 11.12 -3.72 -4.23
CA LYS A 58 12.48 -3.90 -4.75
C LYS A 58 13.40 -4.45 -3.67
N GLU A 59 13.35 -3.91 -2.46
CA GLU A 59 14.15 -4.40 -1.33
C GLU A 59 13.81 -5.86 -0.96
N ILE A 60 12.53 -6.22 -0.94
CA ILE A 60 12.08 -7.61 -0.73
C ILE A 60 12.67 -8.53 -1.82
N THR A 61 12.62 -8.11 -3.07
CA THR A 61 13.20 -8.86 -4.20
C THR A 61 14.71 -9.03 -4.03
N MET A 62 15.42 -7.99 -3.59
CA MET A 62 16.85 -8.08 -3.29
C MET A 62 17.15 -9.06 -2.15
N LEU A 63 16.33 -9.10 -1.11
CA LEU A 63 16.46 -10.10 -0.03
C LEU A 63 16.28 -11.53 -0.55
N TYR A 64 15.36 -11.77 -1.49
CA TYR A 64 15.21 -13.07 -2.15
C TYR A 64 16.46 -13.43 -2.95
N ILE A 65 17.00 -12.49 -3.72
CA ILE A 65 18.22 -12.69 -4.50
C ILE A 65 19.39 -13.01 -3.57
N PHE A 66 19.58 -12.25 -2.48
CA PHE A 66 20.65 -12.51 -1.51
C PHE A 66 20.52 -13.87 -0.83
N PHE A 67 19.31 -14.33 -0.54
CA PHE A 67 19.08 -15.67 -0.02
C PHE A 67 19.65 -16.74 -0.95
N PHE A 68 19.25 -16.70 -2.23
CA PHE A 68 19.70 -17.70 -3.20
C PHE A 68 21.19 -17.58 -3.51
N LEU A 69 21.71 -16.36 -3.67
CA LEU A 69 23.13 -16.12 -3.94
C LEU A 69 24.01 -16.64 -2.81
N PHE A 70 23.65 -16.36 -1.57
CA PHE A 70 24.39 -16.84 -0.40
C PHE A 70 24.43 -18.37 -0.36
N HIS A 71 23.26 -19.02 -0.42
CA HIS A 71 23.20 -20.47 -0.31
C HIS A 71 23.87 -21.17 -1.50
N SER A 72 23.71 -20.65 -2.72
CA SER A 72 24.39 -21.20 -3.91
C SER A 72 25.90 -21.07 -3.78
N THR A 73 26.41 -19.90 -3.38
CA THR A 73 27.85 -19.68 -3.20
C THR A 73 28.40 -20.55 -2.08
N ALA A 74 27.68 -20.66 -0.96
CA ALA A 74 28.08 -21.50 0.17
C ALA A 74 28.18 -22.97 -0.25
N LEU A 75 27.19 -23.51 -0.96
CA LEU A 75 27.22 -24.89 -1.45
C LEU A 75 28.36 -25.14 -2.45
N ILE A 76 28.61 -24.21 -3.39
CA ILE A 76 29.72 -24.32 -4.34
C ILE A 76 31.08 -24.32 -3.61
N LEU A 77 31.25 -23.46 -2.62
CA LEU A 77 32.48 -23.40 -1.82
C LEU A 77 32.66 -24.68 -1.00
N LEU A 78 31.59 -25.18 -0.37
CA LEU A 78 31.61 -26.42 0.39
C LEU A 78 31.93 -27.62 -0.49
N PHE A 79 31.35 -27.70 -1.69
CA PHE A 79 31.64 -28.78 -2.63
C PHE A 79 33.11 -28.76 -3.07
N ASN A 80 33.64 -27.59 -3.42
CA ASN A 80 35.05 -27.44 -3.77
C ASN A 80 36.00 -27.75 -2.60
N ALA A 81 35.61 -27.41 -1.37
CA ALA A 81 36.39 -27.71 -0.18
C ALA A 81 36.38 -29.22 0.14
N SER A 82 35.22 -29.87 0.02
CA SER A 82 35.06 -31.32 0.25
C SER A 82 35.90 -32.14 -0.74
N ALA A 83 35.91 -31.75 -2.02
CA ALA A 83 36.74 -32.39 -3.05
C ALA A 83 38.26 -32.33 -2.77
N ARG A 84 38.70 -31.45 -1.86
CA ARG A 84 40.11 -31.27 -1.48
C ARG A 84 40.44 -31.82 -0.08
N ASP A 85 39.49 -32.49 0.59
CA ASP A 85 39.67 -33.04 1.94
C ASP A 85 39.71 -34.59 1.94
N PRO A 86 40.89 -35.21 1.74
CA PRO A 86 41.03 -36.67 1.68
C PRO A 86 40.86 -37.39 3.03
N HIS A 87 40.77 -36.66 4.16
CA HIS A 87 40.74 -37.25 5.51
C HIS A 87 39.39 -37.09 6.23
N GLY A 88 38.36 -36.55 5.57
CA GLY A 88 37.00 -36.45 6.14
C GLY A 88 36.88 -35.53 7.37
N VAL A 89 37.85 -34.62 7.56
CA VAL A 89 37.86 -33.66 8.67
C VAL A 89 36.67 -32.68 8.57
N GLY A 90 36.23 -32.40 7.35
CA GLY A 90 35.06 -31.59 7.00
C GLY A 90 33.77 -32.07 7.66
N CYS A 91 33.54 -33.39 7.78
CA CYS A 91 32.33 -33.91 8.41
C CYS A 91 32.24 -33.57 9.90
N ARG A 92 33.35 -33.68 10.65
CA ARG A 92 33.40 -33.36 12.09
C ARG A 92 33.14 -31.87 12.34
N ARG A 93 33.53 -31.01 11.40
CA ARG A 93 33.37 -29.55 11.48
C ARG A 93 32.12 -29.03 10.74
N SER A 94 31.27 -29.92 10.21
CA SER A 94 30.05 -29.56 9.44
C SER A 94 29.05 -28.72 10.22
N TRP A 95 29.12 -28.69 11.55
CA TRP A 95 28.29 -27.82 12.39
C TRP A 95 28.55 -26.33 12.13
N ILE A 96 29.77 -25.93 11.74
CA ILE A 96 30.10 -24.51 11.48
C ILE A 96 29.33 -23.98 10.26
N PRO A 97 29.49 -24.55 9.04
CA PRO A 97 28.72 -24.08 7.89
C PRO A 97 27.21 -24.28 8.08
N SER A 98 26.78 -25.33 8.81
CA SER A 98 25.36 -25.52 9.15
C SER A 98 24.82 -24.39 10.03
N LEU A 99 25.54 -23.99 11.08
CA LEU A 99 25.13 -22.92 11.98
C LEU A 99 25.14 -21.56 11.27
N CYS A 100 26.19 -21.27 10.49
CA CYS A 100 26.26 -20.05 9.67
C CYS A 100 25.10 -19.98 8.68
N SER A 101 24.81 -21.09 7.98
CA SER A 101 23.69 -21.16 7.05
C SER A 101 22.36 -20.94 7.76
N LEU A 102 22.13 -21.59 8.92
CA LEU A 102 20.91 -21.44 9.70
C LEU A 102 20.69 -20.00 10.16
N LEU A 103 21.70 -19.37 10.76
CA LEU A 103 21.60 -17.99 11.25
C LEU A 103 21.34 -17.00 10.12
N PHE A 104 22.02 -17.17 8.99
CA PHE A 104 21.80 -16.32 7.82
C PHE A 104 20.40 -16.50 7.23
N SER A 105 19.92 -17.74 7.09
CA SER A 105 18.56 -18.04 6.65
C SER A 105 17.51 -17.42 7.58
N LEU A 106 17.66 -17.56 8.89
CA LEU A 106 16.72 -16.97 9.86
C LEU A 106 16.72 -15.44 9.78
N GLY A 107 17.90 -14.82 9.64
CA GLY A 107 18.01 -13.37 9.46
C GLY A 107 17.30 -12.87 8.20
N LEU A 108 17.49 -13.54 7.06
CA LEU A 108 16.82 -13.17 5.82
C LEU A 108 15.31 -13.44 5.85
N ILE A 109 14.88 -14.58 6.39
CA ILE A 109 13.44 -14.89 6.55
C ILE A 109 12.77 -13.83 7.42
N TRP A 110 13.41 -13.44 8.53
CA TRP A 110 12.91 -12.38 9.39
C TRP A 110 12.83 -11.03 8.67
N ALA A 111 13.89 -10.65 7.93
CA ALA A 111 13.92 -9.41 7.16
C ALA A 111 12.83 -9.37 6.07
N ILE A 112 12.63 -10.48 5.35
CA ILE A 112 11.57 -10.65 4.35
C ILE A 112 10.20 -10.46 5.00
N ARG A 113 9.95 -11.13 6.14
CA ARG A 113 8.69 -11.02 6.88
C ARG A 113 8.42 -9.59 7.33
N TYR A 114 9.42 -8.96 7.93
CA TYR A 114 9.35 -7.57 8.36
C TYR A 114 9.02 -6.62 7.21
N LYS A 115 9.75 -6.70 6.09
CA LYS A 115 9.51 -5.84 4.92
C LYS A 115 8.14 -6.11 4.28
N THR A 116 7.70 -7.35 4.25
CA THR A 116 6.37 -7.73 3.75
C THR A 116 5.26 -7.15 4.64
N ASP A 117 5.42 -7.14 5.95
CA ASP A 117 4.45 -6.52 6.87
C ASP A 117 4.45 -4.99 6.75
N MET A 118 5.61 -4.39 6.52
CA MET A 118 5.72 -2.96 6.20
C MET A 118 4.99 -2.61 4.90
N GLU A 119 5.16 -3.41 3.84
CA GLU A 119 4.42 -3.26 2.57
C GLU A 119 2.91 -3.29 2.84
N VAL A 120 2.41 -4.27 3.60
CA VAL A 120 0.98 -4.36 3.97
C VAL A 120 0.49 -3.12 4.69
N HIS A 121 1.30 -2.61 5.62
CA HIS A 121 0.94 -1.43 6.37
C HIS A 121 0.81 -0.21 5.43
N LEU A 122 1.78 -0.03 4.53
CA LEU A 122 1.76 1.03 3.53
C LEU A 122 0.60 0.89 2.56
N GLU A 123 0.31 -0.32 2.07
CA GLU A 123 -0.86 -0.61 1.22
C GLU A 123 -2.16 -0.19 1.91
N LYS A 124 -2.33 -0.53 3.19
CA LYS A 124 -3.50 -0.12 3.97
C LYS A 124 -3.59 1.40 4.18
N LEU A 125 -2.46 2.10 4.32
CA LEU A 125 -2.45 3.57 4.41
C LEU A 125 -2.81 4.20 3.07
N LEU A 126 -2.26 3.66 1.97
CA LEU A 126 -2.56 4.09 0.61
C LEU A 126 -4.04 3.89 0.27
N GLU A 127 -4.63 2.74 0.61
CA GLU A 127 -6.06 2.48 0.43
C GLU A 127 -6.91 3.54 1.12
N ARG A 128 -6.60 3.88 2.38
CA ARG A 128 -7.33 4.91 3.13
C ARG A 128 -7.21 6.28 2.49
N GLU A 129 -6.02 6.68 2.06
CA GLU A 129 -5.82 7.97 1.39
C GLU A 129 -6.51 8.04 0.02
N LYS A 130 -6.51 6.94 -0.74
CA LYS A 130 -7.25 6.85 -2.02
C LYS A 130 -8.75 6.98 -1.79
N GLU A 131 -9.27 6.35 -0.74
CA GLU A 131 -10.67 6.49 -0.34
C GLU A 131 -11.00 7.94 0.06
N ASP A 132 -10.15 8.58 0.86
CA ASP A 132 -10.32 9.99 1.25
C ASP A 132 -10.25 10.93 0.05
N GLY A 133 -9.32 10.71 -0.88
CA GLY A 133 -9.26 11.45 -2.14
C GLY A 133 -10.52 11.28 -2.99
N LYS A 134 -11.05 10.06 -3.08
CA LYS A 134 -12.30 9.78 -3.81
C LYS A 134 -13.51 10.47 -3.17
N LEU A 135 -13.57 10.53 -1.83
CA LEU A 135 -14.63 11.24 -1.12
C LEU A 135 -14.52 12.75 -1.38
N MET A 136 -13.30 13.31 -1.33
CA MET A 136 -13.07 14.73 -1.63
C MET A 136 -13.48 15.08 -3.06
N ALA A 137 -13.09 14.28 -4.05
CA ALA A 137 -13.46 14.49 -5.45
C ALA A 137 -15.00 14.50 -5.64
N LYS A 138 -15.71 13.58 -4.98
CA LYS A 138 -17.19 13.57 -4.98
C LYS A 138 -17.79 14.82 -4.34
N CYS A 139 -17.25 15.28 -3.22
CA CYS A 139 -17.69 16.53 -2.58
C CYS A 139 -17.50 17.73 -3.52
N VAL A 140 -16.37 17.79 -4.23
CA VAL A 140 -16.08 18.84 -5.23
C VAL A 140 -17.07 18.78 -6.40
N GLU A 141 -17.39 17.59 -6.91
CA GLU A 141 -18.40 17.41 -7.96
C GLU A 141 -19.80 17.83 -7.51
N GLU A 142 -20.23 17.42 -6.32
CA GLU A 142 -21.53 17.77 -5.75
C GLU A 142 -21.63 19.28 -5.47
N LEU A 143 -20.55 19.90 -4.95
CA LEU A 143 -20.48 21.35 -4.79
C LEU A 143 -20.61 22.08 -6.14
N LYS A 144 -19.92 21.60 -7.19
CA LYS A 144 -20.03 22.17 -8.54
C LYS A 144 -21.43 22.02 -9.14
N LYS A 145 -22.14 20.95 -8.80
CA LYS A 145 -23.49 20.64 -9.30
C LYS A 145 -24.60 21.40 -8.56
N LYS A 146 -24.55 21.45 -7.23
CA LYS A 146 -25.58 22.05 -6.36
C LYS A 146 -25.37 23.53 -6.08
N GLY A 147 -24.13 24.02 -6.19
CA GLY A 147 -23.82 25.43 -5.99
C GLY A 147 -24.24 25.96 -4.61
N VAL A 148 -25.20 26.89 -4.57
CA VAL A 148 -25.65 27.56 -3.34
C VAL A 148 -26.52 26.66 -2.45
N GLU A 149 -27.08 25.58 -2.99
CA GLU A 149 -27.89 24.61 -2.22
C GLU A 149 -27.03 23.56 -1.49
N PHE A 150 -25.72 23.62 -1.62
CA PHE A 150 -24.81 22.67 -1.00
C PHE A 150 -24.68 22.93 0.51
N ASP A 151 -25.24 22.03 1.33
CA ASP A 151 -25.04 22.04 2.78
C ASP A 151 -23.83 21.17 3.16
N LEU A 152 -22.74 21.87 3.49
CA LEU A 152 -21.46 21.27 3.89
C LEU A 152 -21.62 20.26 5.04
N MET A 153 -22.38 20.61 6.08
CA MET A 153 -22.49 19.78 7.27
C MET A 153 -23.25 18.50 6.98
N LYS A 154 -24.36 18.61 6.24
CA LYS A 154 -25.22 17.48 5.91
C LYS A 154 -24.54 16.47 4.96
N GLU A 155 -23.87 16.97 3.92
CA GLU A 155 -23.27 16.11 2.89
C GLU A 155 -21.95 15.46 3.34
N VAL A 156 -21.10 16.23 4.02
CA VAL A 156 -19.83 15.69 4.57
C VAL A 156 -20.11 14.67 5.68
N ASP A 157 -21.09 14.92 6.56
CA ASP A 157 -21.43 13.94 7.60
C ASP A 157 -22.09 12.68 7.04
N ALA A 158 -22.92 12.79 6.00
CA ALA A 158 -23.48 11.62 5.33
C ALA A 158 -22.38 10.72 4.72
N LEU A 159 -21.40 11.33 4.05
CA LEU A 159 -20.25 10.63 3.49
C LEU A 159 -19.34 10.04 4.58
N ARG A 160 -19.10 10.77 5.67
CA ARG A 160 -18.32 10.29 6.82
C ARG A 160 -18.99 9.12 7.54
N ARG A 161 -20.33 9.15 7.72
CA ARG A 161 -21.09 8.00 8.27
C ARG A 161 -21.04 6.79 7.33
N ALA A 162 -21.17 7.00 6.03
CA ALA A 162 -21.05 5.92 5.04
C ALA A 162 -19.64 5.28 5.05
N LYS A 163 -18.58 6.07 5.29
CA LYS A 163 -17.21 5.58 5.50
C LYS A 163 -17.11 4.70 6.77
N SER A 164 -17.70 5.15 7.88
CA SER A 164 -17.67 4.42 9.17
C SER A 164 -18.21 3.00 9.06
N MET A 165 -19.36 2.81 8.41
CA MET A 165 -20.00 1.49 8.28
C MET A 165 -19.20 0.51 7.41
N ARG A 166 -18.36 1.00 6.50
CA ARG A 166 -17.58 0.14 5.59
C ARG A 166 -16.34 -0.46 6.23
N ILE A 167 -15.84 0.16 7.29
CA ILE A 167 -14.62 -0.25 8.00
C ILE A 167 -14.89 -1.52 8.85
N GLU A 168 -16.12 -1.71 9.33
CA GLU A 168 -16.50 -2.87 10.17
C GLU A 168 -16.61 -4.20 9.41
N ALA A 169 -16.70 -4.18 8.07
CA ALA A 169 -16.98 -5.37 7.27
C ALA A 169 -15.72 -6.15 6.79
N LYS A 170 -14.50 -5.75 7.14
CA LYS A 170 -13.28 -6.40 6.61
C LYS A 170 -13.01 -7.72 7.37
N ALA A 171 -13.43 -8.82 6.76
CA ALA A 171 -13.34 -10.19 7.29
C ALA A 171 -11.93 -10.64 7.71
N VAL A 172 -11.89 -11.55 8.68
CA VAL A 172 -10.67 -12.12 9.29
C VAL A 172 -9.88 -12.93 8.27
N ARG A 173 -8.61 -12.58 8.08
CA ARG A 173 -7.71 -13.15 7.07
C ARG A 173 -7.30 -14.58 7.45
N LYS A 174 -7.85 -15.58 6.75
CA LYS A 174 -7.27 -16.93 6.65
C LYS A 174 -6.01 -16.84 5.78
N TRP A 175 -4.98 -17.62 6.16
CA TRP A 175 -3.66 -17.81 5.53
C TRP A 175 -3.36 -16.97 4.28
N SER A 176 -2.42 -16.04 4.42
CA SER A 176 -2.01 -15.14 3.35
C SER A 176 -1.05 -15.84 2.40
N ALA A 177 -1.06 -15.50 1.09
CA ALA A 177 -0.03 -15.92 0.13
C ALA A 177 1.42 -15.67 0.65
N ARG A 178 1.56 -14.66 1.51
CA ARG A 178 2.83 -14.27 2.17
C ARG A 178 3.33 -15.32 3.19
N ASP A 179 2.42 -16.07 3.81
CA ASP A 179 2.79 -17.15 4.72
C ASP A 179 3.46 -18.30 3.96
N PHE A 180 2.94 -18.62 2.77
CA PHE A 180 3.52 -19.60 1.86
C PHE A 180 4.94 -19.22 1.40
N VAL A 181 5.18 -17.93 1.08
CA VAL A 181 6.52 -17.46 0.67
C VAL A 181 7.57 -17.77 1.74
N THR A 182 7.24 -17.53 3.00
CA THR A 182 8.20 -17.78 4.08
C THR A 182 8.33 -19.27 4.41
N LEU A 183 7.25 -20.04 4.32
CA LEU A 183 7.35 -21.49 4.40
C LEU A 183 8.28 -22.05 3.32
N PHE A 184 8.18 -21.53 2.10
CA PHE A 184 9.09 -21.88 1.01
C PHE A 184 10.56 -21.60 1.37
N PHE A 185 10.90 -20.39 1.83
CA PHE A 185 12.28 -20.08 2.24
C PHE A 185 12.76 -20.93 3.42
N PHE A 186 11.89 -21.21 4.39
CA PHE A 186 12.20 -22.10 5.50
C PHE A 186 12.51 -23.52 5.01
N THR A 187 11.66 -24.07 4.13
CA THR A 187 11.86 -25.38 3.53
C THR A 187 13.17 -25.45 2.74
N VAL A 188 13.47 -24.45 1.90
CA VAL A 188 14.75 -24.40 1.17
C VAL A 188 15.94 -24.34 2.13
N SER A 189 15.83 -23.58 3.23
CA SER A 189 16.88 -23.53 4.26
C SER A 189 17.14 -24.91 4.88
N CYS A 190 16.08 -25.66 5.20
CA CYS A 190 16.21 -27.04 5.69
C CYS A 190 16.89 -27.95 4.66
N PHE A 191 16.54 -27.84 3.37
CA PHE A 191 17.21 -28.59 2.31
C PHE A 191 18.69 -28.26 2.22
N VAL A 192 19.07 -26.98 2.28
CA VAL A 192 20.49 -26.57 2.24
C VAL A 192 21.28 -27.16 3.40
N LEU A 193 20.70 -27.26 4.60
CA LEU A 193 21.34 -27.91 5.75
C LEU A 193 21.55 -29.41 5.50
N ALA A 194 20.56 -30.10 4.93
CA ALA A 194 20.69 -31.51 4.56
C ALA A 194 21.77 -31.70 3.49
N PHE A 195 21.79 -30.88 2.44
CA PHE A 195 22.82 -30.91 1.40
C PHE A 195 24.21 -30.63 1.94
N THR A 196 24.35 -29.66 2.85
CA THR A 196 25.63 -29.36 3.51
C THR A 196 26.19 -30.58 4.23
N ARG A 197 25.33 -31.35 4.91
CA ARG A 197 25.73 -32.60 5.57
C ARG A 197 26.12 -33.67 4.57
N ILE A 198 25.34 -33.86 3.51
CA ILE A 198 25.64 -34.85 2.45
C ILE A 198 26.99 -34.53 1.80
N ILE A 199 27.24 -33.28 1.41
CA ILE A 199 28.48 -32.85 0.74
C ILE A 199 29.72 -33.06 1.62
N LEU A 200 29.61 -32.88 2.94
CA LEU A 200 30.75 -32.92 3.85
C LEU A 200 30.99 -34.30 4.49
N CYS A 201 30.00 -35.18 4.50
CA CYS A 201 30.02 -36.46 5.23
C CYS A 201 29.88 -37.69 4.33
N ASN A 202 29.79 -37.51 3.01
CA ASN A 202 29.75 -38.58 2.01
C ASN A 202 30.91 -38.40 1.04
#